data_AF-A0A519IY39-F1
#
_entry.id   AF-A0A519IY39-F1
#
_cell.length_a   1.000
_cell.length_b   1.000
_cell.length_c   1.000
_cell.angle_alpha   90.00
_cell.angle_beta   90.00
_cell.angle_gamma   90.00
#
_symmetry.space_group_name_H-M   'P 1'
#
loop_
_entity.id
_entity.type
_entity.pdbx_description
1 polymer ?
#
loop_
_entity_poly.entity_id
_entity_poly.type
_entity_poly.pdbx_seq_one_letter_code
_entity_poly.pdbx_strand_id
1 'polypeptide(L)'
;MIAYFNAMPGWMYVPWTMGVWGAVLGSILLLARSRWALHALLISLAGAVISLLYQKVINPPPPPPPAFAMMAWMPYVITLIAAVLAWYAWSMGKKGVLR
;
A
#
# COMPACT_ATOMS: atom_id res chain seq x y z
N MET A 1 -18.26 0.18 13.77
CA MET A 1 -17.37 0.51 12.62
C MET A 1 -17.13 2.02 12.51
N ILE A 2 -18.17 2.88 12.50
CA ILE A 2 -18.00 4.36 12.45
C ILE A 2 -17.14 4.88 13.61
N ALA A 3 -17.39 4.45 14.85
CA ALA A 3 -16.60 4.87 16.01
C ALA A 3 -15.11 4.50 15.91
N TYR A 4 -14.77 3.37 15.27
CA TYR A 4 -13.38 2.96 15.06
C TYR A 4 -12.65 3.93 14.12
N PHE A 5 -13.28 4.33 13.01
CA PHE A 5 -12.71 5.30 12.08
C PHE A 5 -12.62 6.70 12.68
N ASN A 6 -13.60 7.11 13.49
CA ASN A 6 -13.56 8.40 14.19
C ASN A 6 -12.50 8.45 15.31
N ALA A 7 -12.19 7.32 15.93
CA ALA A 7 -11.14 7.20 16.94
C ALA A 7 -9.74 6.99 16.33
N MET A 8 -9.64 6.89 15.01
CA MET A 8 -8.39 6.64 14.32
C MET A 8 -7.47 7.87 14.44
N PRO A 9 -6.19 7.70 14.82
CA PRO A 9 -5.26 8.81 14.93
C PRO A 9 -5.11 9.54 13.59
N GLY A 10 -5.13 10.88 13.62
CA GLY A 10 -4.99 11.69 12.41
C GLY A 10 -3.66 11.48 11.67
N TRP A 11 -2.59 11.05 12.35
CA TRP A 11 -1.33 10.73 11.66
C TRP A 11 -1.47 9.56 10.68
N MET A 12 -2.49 8.71 10.85
CA MET A 12 -2.66 7.52 10.01
C MET A 12 -3.12 7.84 8.58
N TYR A 13 -3.59 9.06 8.34
CA TYR A 13 -3.79 9.54 6.98
C TYR A 13 -2.49 9.60 6.20
N VAL A 14 -1.33 9.79 6.84
CA VAL A 14 -0.04 9.93 6.15
C VAL A 14 0.40 8.60 5.52
N PRO A 15 0.53 7.46 6.25
CA PRO A 15 0.87 6.18 5.64
C PRO A 15 -0.14 5.73 4.58
N TRP A 16 -1.43 5.94 4.83
CA TRP A 16 -2.47 5.59 3.86
C TRP A 16 -2.35 6.40 2.56
N THR A 17 -2.18 7.72 2.68
CA THR A 17 -2.00 8.63 1.53
C THR A 17 -0.74 8.28 0.76
N MET A 18 0.38 8.02 1.43
CA MET A 18 1.62 7.56 0.79
C MET A 18 1.45 6.21 0.10
N GLY A 19 0.70 5.29 0.70
CA GLY A 19 0.35 4.00 0.11
C GLY A 19 -0.37 4.14 -1.22
N VAL A 20 -1.47 4.91 -1.23
CA VAL A 20 -2.33 5.11 -2.40
C VAL A 20 -1.62 5.93 -3.48
N TRP A 21 -1.14 7.13 -3.14
CA TRP A 21 -0.55 8.03 -4.13
C TRP A 21 0.81 7.55 -4.61
N GLY A 22 1.58 6.87 -3.76
CA GLY A 22 2.80 6.17 -4.17
C GLY A 22 2.49 5.08 -5.21
N ALA A 23 1.39 4.34 -5.07
CA ALA A 23 1.01 3.30 -6.04
C ALA A 23 0.60 3.94 -7.38
N VAL A 24 -0.21 5.00 -7.33
CA VAL A 24 -0.66 5.74 -8.53
C VAL A 24 0.54 6.34 -9.26
N LEU A 25 1.35 7.14 -8.58
CA LEU A 25 2.54 7.76 -9.15
C LEU A 25 3.55 6.71 -9.62
N GLY A 26 3.78 5.68 -8.81
CA GLY A 26 4.69 4.59 -9.14
C GLY A 26 4.26 3.82 -10.39
N SER A 27 2.97 3.55 -10.55
CA SER A 27 2.42 2.89 -11.75
C SER A 27 2.56 3.77 -12.99
N ILE A 28 2.27 5.07 -12.88
CA ILE A 28 2.46 6.03 -13.98
C ILE A 28 3.94 6.09 -14.39
N LEU A 29 4.85 6.21 -13.41
CA LEU A 29 6.29 6.26 -13.65
C LEU A 29 6.81 4.94 -14.24
N LEU A 30 6.26 3.80 -13.82
CA LEU A 30 6.62 2.49 -14.36
C LEU A 30 6.25 2.38 -15.84
N LEU A 31 5.06 2.86 -16.22
CA LEU A 31 4.61 2.92 -17.61
C LEU A 31 5.46 3.91 -18.43
N ALA A 32 5.82 5.05 -17.84
CA ALA A 32 6.75 6.02 -18.43
C ALA A 32 8.21 5.54 -18.45
N ARG A 33 8.49 4.32 -17.94
CA ARG A 33 9.81 3.72 -17.82
C ARG A 33 10.80 4.62 -17.08
N SER A 34 10.36 5.34 -16.06
CA SER A 34 11.24 6.21 -15.27
C SER A 34 11.92 5.44 -14.15
N ARG A 35 13.21 5.73 -13.89
CA ARG A 35 13.95 5.23 -12.72
C ARG A 35 13.29 5.57 -11.38
N TRP A 36 12.49 6.64 -11.34
CA TRP A 36 11.76 7.06 -10.14
C TRP A 36 10.59 6.13 -9.78
N ALA A 37 10.17 5.24 -10.70
CA ALA A 37 9.09 4.28 -10.45
C ALA A 37 9.39 3.41 -9.22
N LEU A 38 10.64 2.98 -9.06
CA LEU A 38 11.05 2.17 -7.90
C LEU A 38 10.83 2.92 -6.58
N HIS A 39 11.28 4.17 -6.50
CA HIS A 39 11.14 4.97 -5.28
C HIS A 39 9.67 5.21 -4.91
N ALA A 40 8.84 5.54 -5.89
CA ALA A 40 7.40 5.75 -5.67
C ALA A 40 6.69 4.45 -5.22
N LEU A 41 7.04 3.29 -5.81
CA LEU A 41 6.47 2.00 -5.42
C LEU A 41 6.99 1.52 -4.06
N LEU A 42 8.21 1.86 -3.66
CA LEU A 42 8.72 1.59 -2.31
C LEU A 42 8.02 2.44 -1.26
N ILE A 43 7.75 3.72 -1.55
CA ILE A 43 6.95 4.60 -0.69
C ILE A 43 5.53 4.03 -0.54
N SER A 44 4.93 3.56 -1.65
CA SER A 44 3.63 2.89 -1.63
C SER A 44 3.63 1.65 -0.74
N LEU A 45 4.63 0.78 -0.92
CA LEU A 45 4.78 -0.44 -0.13
C LEU A 45 4.93 -0.12 1.36
N ALA A 46 5.75 0.87 1.72
CA ALA A 46 5.92 1.30 3.11
C ALA A 46 4.58 1.78 3.70
N GLY A 47 3.85 2.62 2.98
CA GLY A 47 2.51 3.07 3.38
C GLY A 47 1.52 1.91 3.60
N ALA A 48 1.50 0.95 2.67
CA ALA A 48 0.67 -0.25 2.78
C ALA A 48 1.05 -1.14 3.97
N VAL A 49 2.35 -1.37 4.21
CA VAL A 49 2.84 -2.18 5.34
C VAL A 49 2.50 -1.52 6.68
N ILE A 50 2.74 -0.22 6.83
CA ILE A 50 2.41 0.52 8.06
C ILE A 50 0.88 0.46 8.31
N SER A 51 0.09 0.66 7.26
CA SER A 51 -1.38 0.60 7.34
C SER A 51 -1.86 -0.81 7.73
N LEU A 52 -1.23 -1.86 7.21
CA LEU A 52 -1.51 -3.26 7.53
C LEU A 52 -1.16 -3.57 8.99
N LEU A 53 0.04 -3.21 9.43
CA LEU A 53 0.51 -3.44 10.80
C LEU A 53 -0.41 -2.79 11.82
N TYR A 54 -0.85 -1.56 11.54
CA TYR A 54 -1.78 -0.91 12.44
C TYR A 54 -3.12 -1.63 12.52
N GLN A 55 -3.72 -1.97 11.38
CA GLN A 55 -5.03 -2.63 11.33
C GLN A 55 -5.02 -4.08 11.84
N LYS A 56 -3.85 -4.72 11.95
CA LYS A 56 -3.76 -6.13 12.35
C LYS A 56 -3.07 -6.38 13.68
N VAL A 57 -2.20 -5.47 14.11
CA VAL A 57 -1.39 -5.64 15.31
C VAL A 57 -1.67 -4.56 16.34
N ILE A 58 -1.72 -3.28 15.94
CA ILE A 58 -1.78 -2.16 16.88
C ILE A 58 -3.22 -1.86 17.32
N ASN A 59 -4.13 -1.73 16.37
CA ASN A 59 -5.53 -1.39 16.62
C ASN A 59 -6.42 -2.18 15.66
N PRO A 60 -6.73 -3.44 15.98
CA PRO A 60 -7.56 -4.28 15.14
C PRO A 60 -9.00 -3.73 15.08
N PRO A 61 -9.58 -3.53 13.88
CA PRO A 61 -10.98 -3.16 13.78
C PRO A 61 -11.86 -4.31 14.26
N PRO A 62 -13.09 -4.01 14.76
CA PRO A 62 -14.07 -5.03 15.06
C PRO A 62 -14.35 -5.87 13.81
N PRO A 63 -14.65 -7.18 13.97
CA PRO A 63 -14.86 -8.08 12.84
C PRO A 63 -15.98 -7.55 11.93
N PRO A 64 -15.81 -7.61 10.60
CA PRO A 64 -16.83 -7.18 9.67
C PRO A 64 -18.06 -8.11 9.73
N PRO A 65 -19.25 -7.63 9.33
CA PRO A 65 -20.41 -8.50 9.15
C PRO A 65 -20.10 -9.68 8.21
N PRO A 66 -20.77 -10.84 8.34
CA PRO A 66 -20.47 -12.02 7.53
C PRO A 66 -20.44 -11.76 6.02
N ALA A 67 -21.35 -10.92 5.52
CA ALA A 67 -21.40 -10.51 4.12
C ALA A 67 -20.12 -9.80 3.62
N PHE A 68 -19.31 -9.25 4.53
CA PHE A 68 -18.07 -8.54 4.24
C PHE A 68 -16.83 -9.24 4.83
N ALA A 69 -16.94 -10.52 5.22
CA ALA A 69 -15.82 -11.26 5.80
C ALA A 69 -14.57 -11.26 4.90
N MET A 70 -14.75 -11.29 3.58
CA MET A 70 -13.64 -11.24 2.61
C MET A 70 -12.85 -9.92 2.67
N MET A 71 -13.46 -8.81 3.07
CA MET A 71 -12.78 -7.51 3.18
C MET A 71 -11.66 -7.51 4.22
N ALA A 72 -11.72 -8.40 5.21
CA ALA A 72 -10.66 -8.55 6.20
C ALA A 72 -9.31 -8.97 5.59
N TRP A 73 -9.33 -9.56 4.40
CA TRP A 73 -8.14 -10.02 3.67
C TRP A 73 -7.55 -8.96 2.74
N MET A 74 -8.31 -7.93 2.39
CA MET A 74 -7.93 -6.92 1.40
C MET A 74 -6.59 -6.22 1.74
N PRO A 75 -6.30 -5.83 3.00
CA PRO A 75 -5.02 -5.23 3.34
C PRO A 75 -3.83 -6.12 2.99
N TYR A 76 -3.92 -7.44 3.19
CA TYR A 76 -2.85 -8.36 2.83
C TYR A 76 -2.65 -8.45 1.32
N VAL A 77 -3.75 -8.51 0.56
CA VAL A 77 -3.70 -8.53 -0.91
C VAL A 77 -3.06 -7.26 -1.46
N ILE A 78 -3.45 -6.09 -0.94
CA ILE A 78 -2.87 -4.79 -1.33
C ILE A 78 -1.37 -4.77 -1.05
N THR A 79 -0.95 -5.15 0.16
CA THR A 79 0.47 -5.18 0.53
C THR A 79 1.26 -6.16 -0.34
N LEU A 80 0.69 -7.34 -0.66
CA LEU A 80 1.32 -8.31 -1.54
C LEU A 80 1.50 -7.75 -2.96
N ILE A 81 0.47 -7.16 -3.54
CA ILE A 81 0.55 -6.54 -4.87
C ILE A 81 1.58 -5.42 -4.88
N ALA A 82 1.59 -4.55 -3.87
CA ALA A 82 2.59 -3.49 -3.75
C ALA A 82 4.02 -4.05 -3.68
N ALA A 83 4.23 -5.16 -2.96
CA ALA A 83 5.53 -5.82 -2.87
C ALA A 83 5.96 -6.40 -4.22
N VAL A 84 5.04 -7.07 -4.94
CA VAL A 84 5.30 -7.62 -6.27
C VAL A 84 5.62 -6.50 -7.27
N LEU A 85 4.91 -5.38 -7.24
CA LEU A 85 5.18 -4.23 -8.12
C LEU A 85 6.52 -3.58 -7.82
N ALA A 86 6.86 -3.38 -6.54
CA ALA A 86 8.16 -2.85 -6.15
C ALA A 86 9.31 -3.78 -6.59
N TRP A 87 9.14 -5.10 -6.42
CA TRP A 87 10.09 -6.10 -6.90
C TRP A 87 10.22 -6.09 -8.42
N TYR A 88 9.10 -6.00 -9.14
CA TYR A 88 9.08 -5.91 -10.59
C TYR A 88 9.83 -4.66 -11.08
N ALA A 89 9.54 -3.49 -10.52
CA ALA A 89 10.23 -2.24 -10.86
C ALA A 89 11.73 -2.32 -10.59
N TRP A 90 12.14 -2.92 -9.46
CA TRP A 90 13.55 -3.17 -9.16
C TRP A 90 14.21 -4.09 -10.19
N SER A 91 13.54 -5.17 -10.58
CA SER A 91 14.04 -6.09 -11.61
C SER A 91 14.20 -5.40 -12.98
N MET A 92 13.29 -4.49 -13.33
CA MET A 92 13.34 -3.71 -14.58
C MET A 92 14.41 -2.62 -14.54
N GLY A 93 14.66 -2.02 -13.37
CA GLY A 93 15.78 -1.13 -13.14
C GLY A 93 17.12 -1.83 -13.36
N LYS A 94 17.29 -3.04 -12.81
CA LYS A 94 18.50 -3.86 -13.02
C LYS A 94 18.73 -4.26 -14.48
N LYS A 95 17.65 -4.44 -15.25
CA LYS A 95 17.70 -4.77 -16.68
C LYS A 95 17.91 -3.54 -17.58
N GLY A 96 18.05 -2.33 -17.01
CA GLY A 96 18.21 -1.09 -17.78
C GLY A 96 16.95 -0.68 -18.57
N VAL A 97 15.79 -1.24 -18.24
CA VAL A 97 14.51 -0.91 -18.89
C VAL A 97 13.97 0.43 -18.40
N LEU A 98 14.27 0.78 -17.14
CA LEU A 98 13.94 2.08 -16.56
C LEU A 98 15.06 3.09 -16.85
N ARG A 99 14.69 4.26 -17.36
CA ARG A 99 15.54 5.38 -17.76
C ARG A 99 15.56 6.48 -16.69
#